data_AF-A0A972H073-F1
#
_entry.id   AF-A0A972H073-F1
#
_cell.length_a   1.000
_cell.length_b   1.000
_cell.length_c   1.000
_cell.angle_alpha   90.00
_cell.angle_beta   90.00
_cell.angle_gamma   90.00
#
_symmetry.space_group_name_H-M   'P 1'
#
loop_
_entity.id
_entity.type
_entity.pdbx_description
1 polymer ?
#
loop_
_entity_poly.entity_id
_entity_poly.type
_entity_poly.pdbx_seq_one_letter_code
_entity_poly.pdbx_strand_id
1 'polypeptide(L)'
;MHKRLTTTLTIAVLATTSIQTQAANWTDRIAFSGFASANYHQTNDSAPFNGVSGQGHDDDGSFSGTRMGLNVRAKINERFRFAGQLFASQEEDDYTVRVEWAFGTMNLIEGLDLRVGAMVHR
;
A
#
# COMPACT_ATOMS: atom_id res chain seq x y z
N MET A 1 -47.85 -4.64 8.23
CA MET A 1 -46.86 -5.43 9.01
C MET A 1 -45.84 -6.01 8.05
N HIS A 2 -44.59 -5.61 8.22
CA HIS A 2 -43.54 -5.60 7.20
C HIS A 2 -42.95 -6.99 6.93
N LYS A 3 -42.82 -7.31 5.64
CA LYS A 3 -42.08 -8.46 5.11
C LYS A 3 -40.59 -8.26 5.40
N ARG A 4 -39.98 -9.22 6.10
CA ARG A 4 -38.53 -9.28 6.33
C ARG A 4 -37.86 -9.71 5.03
N LEU A 5 -37.15 -8.78 4.38
CA LEU A 5 -36.22 -9.11 3.29
C LEU A 5 -34.93 -9.63 3.93
N THR A 6 -34.69 -10.93 3.79
CA THR A 6 -33.43 -11.57 4.13
C THR A 6 -32.43 -11.25 3.03
N THR A 7 -31.56 -10.27 3.27
CA THR A 7 -30.49 -9.90 2.33
C THR A 7 -29.35 -10.90 2.45
N THR A 8 -29.27 -11.81 1.47
CA THR A 8 -28.19 -12.77 1.30
C THR A 8 -26.88 -12.03 1.01
N LEU A 9 -25.95 -12.07 1.96
CA LEU A 9 -24.59 -11.53 1.81
C LEU A 9 -23.76 -12.50 0.94
N THR A 10 -23.66 -12.22 -0.35
CA THR A 10 -22.79 -12.98 -1.26
C THR A 10 -21.34 -12.53 -1.06
N ILE A 11 -20.56 -13.33 -0.34
CA ILE A 11 -19.10 -13.18 -0.23
C ILE A 11 -18.49 -13.52 -1.60
N ALA A 12 -18.05 -12.51 -2.33
CA ALA A 12 -17.32 -12.68 -3.59
C ALA A 12 -15.90 -13.19 -3.29
N VAL A 13 -15.70 -14.49 -3.49
CA VAL A 13 -14.37 -15.12 -3.53
C VAL A 13 -13.59 -14.52 -4.70
N LEU A 14 -12.52 -13.78 -4.41
CA LEU A 14 -11.59 -13.30 -5.44
C LEU A 14 -10.96 -14.52 -6.14
N ALA A 15 -11.35 -14.71 -7.39
CA ALA A 15 -10.67 -15.62 -8.30
C ALA A 15 -9.23 -15.11 -8.51
N THR A 16 -8.25 -15.82 -7.94
CA THR A 16 -6.84 -15.70 -8.30
C THR A 16 -6.68 -16.13 -9.75
N THR A 17 -6.82 -15.18 -10.68
CA THR A 17 -6.36 -15.35 -12.05
C THR A 17 -4.84 -15.36 -12.02
N SER A 18 -4.24 -16.54 -12.02
CA SER A 18 -2.82 -16.70 -12.27
C SER A 18 -2.54 -16.29 -13.71
N ILE A 19 -2.01 -15.08 -13.88
CA ILE A 19 -1.51 -14.59 -15.17
C ILE A 19 -0.33 -15.50 -15.56
N GLN A 20 -0.59 -16.56 -16.33
CA GLN A 20 0.45 -17.32 -17.02
C GLN A 20 0.88 -16.52 -18.26
N THR A 21 1.63 -15.44 -18.05
CA THR A 21 2.33 -14.77 -19.15
C THR A 21 3.66 -15.48 -19.35
N GLN A 22 3.81 -16.12 -20.52
CA GLN A 22 5.11 -16.44 -21.09
C GLN A 22 5.84 -15.12 -21.38
N ALA A 23 6.44 -14.53 -20.35
CA ALA A 23 7.38 -13.43 -20.49
C ALA A 23 8.78 -14.03 -20.45
N ALA A 24 9.73 -13.45 -21.18
CA ALA A 24 11.14 -13.62 -20.84
C ALA A 24 11.34 -13.44 -19.32
N ASN A 25 12.40 -13.97 -18.71
CA ASN A 25 12.62 -13.93 -17.25
C ASN A 25 12.88 -12.50 -16.70
N TRP A 26 11.95 -11.59 -16.92
CA TRP A 26 11.89 -10.25 -16.35
C TRP A 26 11.55 -10.33 -14.86
N THR A 27 10.91 -11.41 -14.41
CA THR A 27 10.67 -11.73 -12.99
C THR A 27 11.95 -11.82 -12.17
N ASP A 28 13.06 -12.31 -12.75
CA ASP A 28 14.37 -12.31 -12.08
C ASP A 28 15.01 -10.91 -12.02
N ARG A 29 14.57 -10.02 -12.91
CA ARG A 29 15.09 -8.66 -13.03
C ARG A 29 14.24 -7.64 -12.31
N ILE A 30 12.94 -7.87 -12.13
CA ILE A 30 12.01 -6.94 -11.51
C ILE A 30 11.14 -7.73 -10.53
N ALA A 31 11.30 -7.41 -9.24
CA ALA A 31 10.52 -7.98 -8.17
C ALA A 31 9.58 -6.92 -7.60
N PHE A 32 8.32 -7.30 -7.47
CA PHE A 32 7.29 -6.53 -6.78
C PHE A 32 6.97 -7.21 -5.45
N SER A 33 6.88 -6.44 -4.37
CA SER A 33 6.42 -6.94 -3.07
C SER A 33 5.66 -5.84 -2.35
N GLY A 34 4.78 -6.16 -1.43
CA GLY A 34 3.96 -5.11 -0.82
C GLY A 34 3.12 -5.58 0.34
N PHE A 35 2.29 -4.66 0.83
CA PHE A 35 1.27 -4.93 1.82
C PHE A 35 0.02 -4.11 1.50
N ALA A 36 -1.13 -4.58 1.96
CA ALA A 36 -2.36 -3.82 1.98
C ALA A 36 -3.10 -4.14 3.28
N SER A 37 -3.62 -3.12 3.94
CA SER A 37 -4.44 -3.23 5.14
C SER A 37 -5.67 -2.35 4.98
N ALA A 38 -6.84 -2.95 5.09
CA ALA A 38 -8.12 -2.24 5.11
C ALA A 38 -8.60 -2.10 6.55
N ASN A 39 -9.04 -0.92 6.92
CA ASN A 39 -9.61 -0.62 8.23
C ASN A 39 -11.01 -0.04 8.04
N TYR A 40 -11.94 -0.41 8.91
CA TYR A 40 -13.26 0.20 8.99
C TYR A 40 -13.56 0.48 10.46
N HIS A 41 -13.85 1.74 10.76
CA HIS A 41 -14.13 2.23 12.10
C HIS A 41 -15.51 2.87 12.10
N GLN A 42 -16.35 2.50 13.06
CA GLN A 42 -17.63 3.13 13.32
C GLN A 42 -17.80 3.24 14.83
N THR A 43 -18.09 4.44 15.31
CA THR A 43 -18.37 4.67 16.72
C THR A 43 -19.87 4.84 16.95
N ASN A 44 -20.30 4.73 18.20
CA ASN A 44 -21.66 5.07 18.65
C ASN A 44 -21.76 6.46 19.29
N ASP A 45 -20.62 7.16 19.42
CA ASP A 45 -20.52 8.48 20.04
C ASP A 45 -19.29 9.23 19.49
N SER A 46 -19.42 10.52 19.16
CA SER A 46 -18.34 11.34 18.60
C SER A 46 -17.32 11.65 19.71
N ALA A 47 -16.32 10.78 19.87
CA ALA A 47 -15.29 10.96 20.87
C ALA A 47 -14.17 11.87 20.33
N PRO A 48 -13.82 12.99 21.00
CA PRO A 48 -12.74 13.85 20.54
C PRO A 48 -11.40 13.09 20.51
N PHE A 49 -10.73 13.09 19.35
CA PHE A 49 -9.37 12.57 19.24
C PHE A 49 -8.37 13.67 19.60
N ASN A 50 -7.43 13.39 20.51
CA ASN A 50 -6.45 14.37 21.01
C ASN A 50 -7.05 15.70 21.53
N GLY A 51 -8.26 15.68 22.09
CA GLY A 51 -8.89 16.87 22.68
C GLY A 51 -9.50 17.85 21.68
N VAL A 52 -9.57 17.48 20.39
CA VAL A 52 -10.25 18.26 19.34
C VAL A 52 -11.59 17.61 19.03
N SER A 53 -12.68 18.36 19.25
CA SER A 53 -14.04 17.94 18.89
C SER A 53 -14.20 17.87 17.36
N GLY A 54 -14.71 16.75 16.84
CA GLY A 54 -14.91 16.54 15.39
C GLY A 54 -13.71 15.96 14.63
N GLN A 55 -12.64 15.55 15.32
CA GLN A 55 -11.51 14.80 14.73
C GLN A 55 -11.52 13.30 15.11
N GLY A 56 -12.56 12.84 15.81
CA GLY A 56 -12.78 11.43 16.12
C GLY A 56 -13.37 10.67 14.94
N HIS A 57 -13.33 9.34 14.99
CA HIS A 57 -14.23 8.56 14.14
C HIS A 57 -15.66 8.84 14.61
N ASP A 58 -16.56 9.16 13.70
CA ASP A 58 -17.98 9.44 13.97
C ASP A 58 -18.87 8.23 13.57
N ASP A 59 -20.18 8.35 13.79
CA ASP A 59 -21.16 7.29 13.57
C ASP A 59 -21.44 6.98 12.10
N ASP A 60 -21.03 7.88 11.20
CA ASP A 60 -21.10 7.73 9.75
C ASP A 60 -20.16 6.65 9.18
N GLY A 61 -19.21 6.16 9.99
CA GLY A 61 -18.26 5.12 9.58
C GLY A 61 -17.14 5.64 8.67
N SER A 62 -15.92 5.17 8.87
CA SER A 62 -14.73 5.65 8.16
C SER A 62 -13.76 4.52 7.82
N PHE A 63 -13.16 4.61 6.62
CA PHE A 63 -12.06 3.76 6.19
C PHE A 63 -10.67 4.33 6.51
N SER A 64 -10.63 5.42 7.30
CA SER A 64 -9.39 6.05 7.75
C SER A 64 -8.42 5.03 8.34
N GLY A 65 -7.14 5.17 7.98
CA GLY A 65 -6.10 4.22 8.34
C GLY A 65 -5.96 3.03 7.38
N THR A 66 -6.79 2.91 6.34
CA THR A 66 -6.54 2.00 5.20
C THR A 66 -5.26 2.41 4.50
N ARG A 67 -4.37 1.44 4.25
CA ARG A 67 -3.00 1.67 3.75
C ARG A 67 -2.60 0.58 2.77
N MET A 68 -1.79 0.96 1.79
CA MET A 68 -1.13 0.05 0.87
C MET A 68 0.30 0.48 0.61
N GLY A 69 1.21 -0.48 0.47
CA GLY A 69 2.59 -0.24 0.10
C GLY A 69 3.00 -1.16 -1.04
N LEU A 70 3.58 -0.59 -2.09
CA LEU A 70 4.13 -1.31 -3.23
C LEU A 70 5.63 -1.04 -3.32
N ASN A 71 6.42 -2.08 -3.13
CA ASN A 71 7.86 -2.09 -3.33
C ASN A 71 8.18 -2.61 -4.72
N VAL A 72 9.08 -1.91 -5.39
CA VAL A 72 9.66 -2.31 -6.67
C VAL A 72 11.16 -2.45 -6.48
N ARG A 73 11.72 -3.58 -6.91
CA ARG A 73 13.17 -3.80 -6.99
C ARG A 73 13.52 -4.22 -8.40
N ALA A 74 14.47 -3.56 -9.03
CA ALA A 74 14.92 -3.90 -10.36
C ALA A 74 16.44 -4.12 -10.42
N LYS A 75 16.89 -5.26 -10.94
CA LYS A 75 18.28 -5.54 -11.35
C LYS A 75 18.39 -5.20 -12.84
N ILE A 76 18.98 -4.04 -13.12
CA ILE A 76 19.17 -3.54 -14.49
C ILE A 76 20.30 -4.35 -15.15
N ASN A 77 21.40 -4.54 -14.41
CA ASN A 77 22.51 -5.43 -14.78
C ASN A 77 23.25 -5.89 -13.49
N GLU A 78 24.39 -6.56 -13.65
CA GLU A 78 25.23 -7.03 -12.52
C GLU A 78 25.69 -5.90 -11.59
N ARG A 79 25.87 -4.68 -12.11
CA ARG A 79 26.40 -3.53 -11.34
C ARG A 79 25.31 -2.60 -10.82
N PHE A 80 24.21 -2.46 -11.54
CA PHE A 80 23.18 -1.46 -11.27
C PHE A 80 21.87 -2.10 -10.82
N ARG A 81 21.41 -1.65 -9.65
CA ARG A 81 20.13 -2.03 -9.05
C ARG A 81 19.34 -0.78 -8.71
N PHE A 82 18.02 -0.88 -8.80
CA PHE A 82 17.08 0.15 -8.39
C PHE A 82 16.11 -0.43 -7.37
N ALA A 83 15.72 0.37 -6.40
CA ALA A 83 14.65 0.02 -5.47
C ALA A 83 13.82 1.26 -5.13
N GLY A 84 12.51 1.09 -4.98
CA GLY A 84 11.62 2.14 -4.49
C GLY A 84 10.37 1.58 -3.84
N GLN A 85 9.71 2.42 -3.04
CA GLN A 85 8.40 2.13 -2.45
C GLN A 85 7.42 3.26 -2.73
N LEU A 86 6.27 2.89 -3.26
CA LEU A 86 5.06 3.70 -3.27
C LEU A 86 4.23 3.32 -2.05
N PHE A 87 3.67 4.32 -1.38
CA PHE A 87 2.76 4.15 -0.26
C PHE A 87 1.51 4.96 -0.53
N ALA A 88 0.36 4.37 -0.25
CA ALA A 88 -0.89 5.10 -0.24
C ALA A 88 -1.62 4.86 1.07
N SER A 89 -2.27 5.91 1.55
CA SER A 89 -3.08 5.87 2.75
C SER A 89 -4.32 6.73 2.58
N GLN A 90 -5.42 6.26 3.17
CA GLN A 90 -6.59 7.07 3.40
C GLN A 90 -6.38 7.88 4.68
N GLU A 91 -6.26 9.20 4.51
CA GLU A 91 -6.24 10.18 5.61
C GLU A 91 -7.53 10.99 5.49
N GLU A 92 -8.38 10.93 6.52
CA GLU A 92 -9.73 11.53 6.51
C GLU A 92 -10.56 11.01 5.33
N ASP A 93 -10.85 11.86 4.34
CA ASP A 93 -11.69 11.54 3.18
C ASP A 93 -10.92 11.34 1.86
N ASP A 94 -9.61 11.62 1.85
CA ASP A 94 -8.80 11.58 0.63
C ASP A 94 -7.76 10.45 0.64
N TYR A 95 -7.50 9.90 -0.56
CA TYR A 95 -6.39 8.98 -0.78
C TYR A 95 -5.14 9.74 -1.20
N THR A 96 -4.12 9.70 -0.35
CA THR A 96 -2.80 10.25 -0.67
C THR A 96 -1.88 9.14 -1.14
N VAL A 97 -1.27 9.29 -2.32
CA VAL A 97 -0.21 8.41 -2.85
C VAL A 97 1.12 9.15 -2.83
N ARG A 98 2.17 8.52 -2.32
CA ARG A 98 3.52 9.10 -2.24
C ARG A 98 4.62 8.07 -2.45
N VAL A 99 5.80 8.57 -2.77
CA VAL A 99 7.05 7.79 -2.75
C VAL A 99 7.66 7.94 -1.36
N GLU A 100 7.77 6.84 -0.61
CA GLU A 100 8.41 6.86 0.72
C GLU A 100 9.94 6.88 0.58
N TRP A 101 10.46 6.10 -0.36
CA TRP A 101 11.88 6.08 -0.68
C TRP A 101 12.10 5.56 -2.09
N ALA A 102 13.17 6.03 -2.72
CA ALA A 102 13.63 5.55 -4.02
C ALA A 102 15.13 5.77 -4.14
N PHE A 103 15.87 4.73 -4.51
CA PHE A 103 17.32 4.80 -4.67
C PHE A 103 17.85 3.84 -5.74
N GLY A 104 18.94 4.28 -6.39
CA GLY A 104 19.81 3.45 -7.20
C GLY A 104 21.00 2.96 -6.38
N THR A 105 21.48 1.77 -6.69
CA THR A 105 22.72 1.20 -6.14
C THR A 105 23.61 0.78 -7.31
N MET A 106 24.86 1.24 -7.29
CA MET A 106 25.90 0.88 -8.25
C MET A 106 27.04 0.18 -7.53
N ASN A 107 27.39 -1.03 -7.97
CA ASN A 107 28.61 -1.71 -7.54
C ASN A 107 29.80 -1.12 -8.32
N LEU A 108 30.74 -0.50 -7.61
CA LEU A 108 31.93 0.12 -8.19
C LEU A 108 33.06 -0.91 -8.37
N ILE A 109 33.32 -1.66 -7.29
CA ILE A 109 34.29 -2.75 -7.18
C ILE A 109 33.74 -3.80 -6.22
N GLU A 110 34.37 -4.97 -6.15
CA GLU A 110 34.03 -5.99 -5.15
C GLU A 110 34.12 -5.40 -3.74
N GLY A 111 33.01 -5.43 -3.01
CA GLY A 111 32.91 -4.90 -1.65
C GLY A 111 32.55 -3.40 -1.53
N LEU A 112 32.42 -2.65 -2.63
CA LEU A 112 32.03 -1.23 -2.61
C LEU A 112 30.78 -0.95 -3.44
N ASP A 113 29.70 -0.61 -2.74
CA ASP A 113 28.43 -0.18 -3.32
C ASP A 113 28.19 1.31 -3.05
N LEU A 114 27.90 2.07 -4.11
CA LEU A 114 27.42 3.45 -4.03
C LEU A 114 25.89 3.45 -4.13
N ARG A 115 25.21 4.00 -3.11
CA ARG A 115 23.76 4.19 -3.12
C ARG A 115 23.42 5.68 -3.18
N VAL A 116 22.54 6.04 -4.11
CA VAL A 116 22.08 7.42 -4.30
C VAL A 116 20.56 7.41 -4.44
N GLY A 117 19.88 8.28 -3.70
CA GLY A 117 18.43 8.39 -3.77
C GLY A 117 17.84 9.27 -2.67
N ALA A 118 16.53 9.28 -2.62
CA ALA A 118 15.75 10.00 -1.62
C ALA A 118 15.09 9.03 -0.65
N MET A 119 15.11 9.38 0.62
CA MET A 119 14.22 8.82 1.64
C MET A 119 13.39 9.97 2.18
N VAL A 120 12.08 9.85 2.10
CA VAL A 120 11.16 10.80 2.71
C VAL A 120 10.96 10.32 4.15
N HIS A 121 11.55 11.04 5.10
CA HIS A 121 11.35 10.82 6.53
C HIS A 121 10.20 11.73 6.99
N ARG A 122 9.21 11.17 7.69
CA ARG A 122 8.15 11.93 8.37
C ARG A 122 8.61 12.32 9.76
#